data_AF-A0ABC8A867-F1
#
_entry.id   AF-A0ABC8A867-F1
#
_cell.length_a   1.000
_cell.length_b   1.000
_cell.length_c   1.000
_cell.angle_alpha   90.00
_cell.angle_beta   90.00
_cell.angle_gamma   90.00
#
_symmetry.space_group_name_H-M   'P 1'
#
loop_
_entity.id
_entity.type
_entity.pdbx_description
1 polymer ?
#
loop_
_entity_poly.entity_id
_entity_poly.type
_entity_poly.pdbx_seq_one_letter_code
_entity_poly.pdbx_strand_id
1 'polypeptide(L)'
;MEKLKNLWDDKLWFKILVIVVILALSYWFGIIAILLGFILFIYAIVTVIRKYIFKKNTRFKVRYILLSFLALTIMGGYGYAQTHPEEMEQSRIRQQETKKAAETKKDENAKKAAKAKKDENAKKAAKAKKAEDAKKAAKAKKDENAKKAAKAKKAEDAKKAAKAKKVEDAKKAEAAKQAEAAKQAEAARQAEAAKQAEAAKQAEVARQAEAAKQAEAARQAEAARQAEAAKQAEAARQAEAAAQAQAAAQTEQNGNSSGYTRDANGRWHRSNGQFASKKEIAAAGLVW
;
A
#
# COMPACT_ATOMS: atom_id res chain seq x y z
N MET A 1 -44.73 5.90 20.93
CA MET A 1 -44.29 5.18 19.72
C MET A 1 -45.25 5.33 18.53
N GLU A 2 -46.31 6.13 18.60
CA GLU A 2 -47.25 6.31 17.48
C GLU A 2 -46.83 7.40 16.48
N LYS A 3 -46.11 8.45 16.94
CA LYS A 3 -45.63 9.54 16.06
C LYS A 3 -44.57 9.12 15.03
N LEU A 4 -43.88 8.00 15.25
CA LEU A 4 -42.88 7.46 14.31
C LEU A 4 -43.51 6.63 13.19
N LYS A 5 -44.73 6.10 13.39
CA LYS A 5 -45.42 5.30 12.37
C LYS A 5 -45.97 6.18 11.24
N ASN A 6 -46.37 7.41 11.56
CA ASN A 6 -46.87 8.37 10.57
C ASN A 6 -45.77 8.99 9.69
N LEU A 7 -44.48 8.83 10.05
CA LEU A 7 -43.35 9.23 9.21
C LEU A 7 -43.14 8.30 8.01
N TRP A 8 -43.69 7.09 8.07
CA TRP A 8 -43.59 6.06 7.04
C TRP A 8 -44.80 5.99 6.10
N ASP A 9 -45.82 6.81 6.35
CA ASP A 9 -47.13 6.70 5.67
C ASP A 9 -47.49 7.97 4.88
N ASP A 10 -46.51 8.53 4.16
CA ASP A 10 -46.76 9.66 3.29
C ASP A 10 -45.93 9.60 2.01
N LYS A 11 -46.60 9.91 0.89
CA LYS A 11 -46.01 10.11 -0.45
C LYS A 11 -44.78 11.04 -0.43
N LEU A 12 -44.59 11.81 0.64
CA LEU A 12 -43.48 12.72 0.90
C LEU A 12 -42.17 11.97 1.22
N TRP A 13 -42.22 10.89 2.02
CA TRP A 13 -41.03 10.07 2.30
C TRP A 13 -40.54 9.34 1.04
N PHE A 14 -41.47 8.81 0.24
CA PHE A 14 -41.15 8.21 -1.06
C PHE A 14 -40.51 9.22 -2.03
N LYS A 15 -41.00 10.47 -2.06
CA LYS A 15 -40.39 11.56 -2.86
C LYS A 15 -38.97 11.88 -2.40
N ILE A 16 -38.72 11.94 -1.10
CA ILE A 16 -37.36 12.18 -0.56
C ILE A 16 -36.44 11.02 -0.93
N LEU A 17 -36.90 9.78 -0.80
CA LEU A 17 -36.13 8.60 -1.19
C LEU A 17 -35.79 8.63 -2.69
N VAL A 18 -36.75 8.97 -3.55
CA VAL A 18 -36.53 9.12 -5.00
C VAL A 18 -35.50 10.20 -5.31
N ILE A 19 -35.56 11.36 -4.63
CA ILE A 19 -34.57 12.45 -4.82
C ILE A 19 -33.16 11.99 -4.40
N VAL A 20 -33.03 11.30 -3.27
CA VAL A 20 -31.74 10.78 -2.81
C VAL A 20 -31.17 9.75 -3.79
N VAL A 21 -32.02 8.87 -4.35
CA VAL A 21 -31.61 7.90 -5.37
C VAL A 21 -31.17 8.61 -6.65
N ILE A 22 -31.89 9.65 -7.09
CA ILE A 22 -31.49 10.45 -8.27
C ILE A 22 -30.14 11.13 -8.04
N LEU A 23 -29.94 11.75 -6.87
CA LEU A 23 -28.66 12.39 -6.54
C LEU A 23 -27.50 11.39 -6.46
N ALA A 24 -27.74 10.20 -5.89
CA ALA A 24 -26.76 9.12 -5.86
C ALA A 24 -26.40 8.64 -7.27
N LEU A 25 -27.41 8.47 -8.15
CA LEU A 25 -27.20 8.11 -9.55
C LEU A 25 -26.44 9.21 -10.31
N SER A 26 -26.81 10.49 -10.14
CA SER A 26 -26.10 11.62 -10.78
C SER A 26 -24.63 11.69 -10.35
N TYR A 27 -24.34 11.42 -9.08
CA TYR A 27 -22.97 11.35 -8.58
C TYR A 27 -22.19 10.18 -9.21
N TRP A 28 -22.83 9.01 -9.33
CA TRP A 28 -22.24 7.82 -9.93
C TRP A 28 -21.97 8.00 -11.44
N PHE A 29 -22.90 8.63 -12.17
CA PHE A 29 -22.71 9.00 -13.57
C PHE A 29 -21.54 9.98 -13.77
N GLY A 30 -21.37 10.94 -12.86
CA GLY A 30 -20.21 11.84 -12.88
C GLY A 30 -18.88 11.10 -12.72
N ILE A 31 -18.81 10.15 -11.78
CA ILE A 31 -17.62 9.31 -11.58
C ILE A 31 -17.33 8.46 -12.82
N ILE A 32 -18.36 7.85 -13.43
CA ILE A 32 -18.22 7.06 -14.65
C ILE A 32 -17.69 7.91 -15.81
N ALA A 33 -18.17 9.15 -15.96
CA ALA A 33 -17.68 10.08 -16.99
C ALA A 33 -16.21 10.44 -16.79
N ILE A 34 -15.78 10.67 -15.54
CA ILE A 34 -14.37 10.95 -15.21
C ILE A 34 -13.48 9.73 -15.51
N LEU A 35 -13.94 8.51 -15.18
CA LEU A 35 -13.22 7.27 -15.47
C LEU A 35 -13.12 7.02 -16.98
N LEU A 36 -14.19 7.24 -17.74
CA LEU A 36 -14.17 7.17 -19.20
C LEU A 36 -13.18 8.18 -19.80
N GLY A 37 -13.18 9.41 -19.30
CA GLY A 37 -12.20 10.43 -19.69
C GLY A 37 -10.76 10.00 -19.41
N PHE A 38 -10.51 9.38 -18.26
CA PHE A 38 -9.19 8.87 -17.90
C PHE A 38 -8.74 7.69 -18.78
N ILE A 39 -9.66 6.78 -19.13
CA ILE A 39 -9.40 5.69 -20.07
C ILE A 39 -9.03 6.24 -21.46
N LEU A 40 -9.77 7.25 -21.95
CA LEU A 40 -9.45 7.92 -23.22
C LEU A 40 -8.12 8.67 -23.16
N PHE A 41 -7.78 9.28 -22.02
CA PHE A 41 -6.50 9.94 -21.79
C PHE A 41 -5.33 8.95 -21.83
N ILE A 42 -5.46 7.79 -21.18
CA ILE A 42 -4.47 6.70 -21.25
C ILE A 42 -4.36 6.20 -22.69
N TYR A 43 -5.47 6.00 -23.38
CA TYR A 43 -5.48 5.57 -24.78
C TYR A 43 -4.75 6.57 -25.69
N ALA A 44 -4.94 7.88 -25.47
CA ALA A 44 -4.23 8.93 -26.18
C ALA A 44 -2.71 8.87 -25.90
N ILE A 45 -2.31 8.69 -24.64
CA ILE A 45 -0.90 8.52 -24.25
C ILE A 45 -0.29 7.30 -24.93
N VAL A 46 -0.94 6.13 -24.86
CA VAL A 46 -0.47 4.90 -25.51
C VAL A 46 -0.36 5.07 -27.02
N THR A 47 -1.30 5.78 -27.64
CA THR A 47 -1.27 6.09 -29.08
C THR A 47 -0.10 7.00 -29.42
N VAL A 48 0.18 8.03 -28.61
CA VAL A 48 1.34 8.92 -28.78
C VAL A 48 2.65 8.16 -28.58
N ILE A 49 2.77 7.34 -27.54
CA ILE A 49 3.91 6.46 -27.27
C ILE A 49 4.14 5.53 -28.47
N ARG A 50 3.11 4.81 -28.93
CA ARG A 50 3.20 3.93 -30.10
C ARG A 50 3.61 4.70 -31.35
N LYS A 51 3.11 5.92 -31.53
CA LYS A 51 3.42 6.76 -32.71
C LYS A 51 4.82 7.37 -32.68
N TYR A 52 5.32 7.75 -31.51
CA TYR A 52 6.60 8.46 -31.36
C TYR A 52 7.77 7.57 -30.93
N ILE A 53 7.54 6.57 -30.08
CA ILE A 53 8.59 5.69 -29.54
C ILE A 53 8.85 4.50 -30.46
N PHE A 54 7.83 3.96 -31.13
CA PHE A 54 8.01 2.84 -32.07
C PHE A 54 8.33 3.25 -33.51
N LYS A 55 8.27 4.55 -33.87
CA LYS A 55 8.60 5.03 -35.23
C LYS A 55 10.10 5.32 -35.45
N LYS A 56 10.91 5.33 -34.40
CA LYS A 56 12.39 5.33 -34.55
C LYS A 56 12.95 4.17 -33.76
N ASN A 57 13.73 3.33 -34.43
CA ASN A 57 14.53 2.27 -33.84
C ASN A 57 15.36 2.86 -32.67
N THR A 58 14.90 2.67 -31.44
CA THR A 58 15.35 3.43 -30.27
C THR A 58 16.61 2.81 -29.66
N ARG A 59 17.74 3.07 -30.33
CA ARG A 59 19.04 3.33 -29.65
C ARG A 59 19.01 4.69 -28.91
N PHE A 60 17.83 5.16 -28.47
CA PHE A 60 17.68 6.35 -27.64
C PHE A 60 18.08 6.00 -26.19
N LYS A 61 19.39 5.81 -26.06
CA LYS A 61 20.28 5.92 -24.90
C LYS A 61 19.54 5.84 -23.56
N VAL A 62 19.44 4.62 -23.03
CA VAL A 62 19.19 4.29 -21.61
C VAL A 62 19.96 5.23 -20.65
N ARG A 63 21.13 5.72 -21.09
CA ARG A 63 21.92 6.74 -20.41
C ARG A 63 21.17 8.04 -20.11
N TYR A 64 20.26 8.49 -20.97
CA TYR A 64 19.45 9.69 -20.72
C TYR A 64 18.32 9.44 -19.72
N ILE A 65 17.75 8.24 -19.69
CA ILE A 65 16.77 7.84 -18.65
C ILE A 65 17.47 7.74 -17.29
N LEU A 66 18.69 7.20 -17.26
CA LEU A 66 19.52 7.17 -16.05
C LEU A 66 19.95 8.57 -15.60
N LEU A 67 20.34 9.44 -16.54
CA LEU A 67 20.69 10.83 -16.24
C LEU A 67 19.48 11.64 -15.78
N SER A 68 18.28 11.40 -16.32
CA SER A 68 17.06 12.07 -15.84
C SER A 68 16.67 11.59 -14.44
N PHE A 69 16.82 10.29 -14.14
CA PHE A 69 16.62 9.78 -12.78
C PHE A 69 17.64 10.35 -11.80
N LEU A 70 18.91 10.44 -12.18
CA LEU A 70 19.96 11.03 -11.36
C LEU A 70 19.71 12.52 -11.11
N ALA A 71 19.30 13.26 -12.15
CA ALA A 71 18.92 14.66 -12.04
C ALA A 71 17.68 14.85 -11.14
N LEU A 72 16.67 13.99 -11.25
CA LEU A 72 15.47 14.05 -10.38
C LEU A 72 15.81 13.73 -8.93
N THR A 73 16.77 12.83 -8.69
CA THR A 73 17.23 12.47 -7.34
C THR A 73 18.03 13.59 -6.70
N ILE A 74 18.88 14.26 -7.48
CA ILE A 74 19.64 15.42 -7.01
C ILE A 74 18.70 16.61 -6.78
N MET A 75 17.74 16.86 -7.67
CA MET A 75 16.80 17.97 -7.55
C MET A 75 15.73 17.74 -6.48
N GLY A 76 15.26 16.50 -6.33
CA GLY A 76 14.41 16.05 -5.22
C GLY A 76 15.14 16.07 -3.89
N GLY A 77 16.44 15.71 -3.86
CA GLY A 77 17.30 15.85 -2.69
C GLY A 77 17.54 17.32 -2.31
N TYR A 78 17.71 18.21 -3.30
CA TYR A 78 17.84 19.65 -3.07
C TYR A 78 16.54 20.29 -2.55
N GLY A 79 15.37 19.90 -3.09
CA GLY A 79 14.06 20.36 -2.60
C GLY A 79 13.68 19.79 -1.23
N TYR A 80 14.08 18.55 -0.93
CA TYR A 80 13.86 17.91 0.37
C TYR A 80 14.77 18.52 1.46
N ALA A 81 16.03 18.82 1.13
CA ALA A 81 16.96 19.48 2.05
C ALA A 81 16.56 20.92 2.42
N GLN A 82 15.82 21.62 1.55
CA GLN A 82 15.38 22.99 1.81
C GLN A 82 14.06 23.06 2.62
N THR A 83 13.31 21.96 2.68
CA THR A 83 12.01 21.88 3.38
C THR A 83 12.06 21.16 4.74
N HIS A 84 13.16 20.46 5.06
CA HIS A 84 13.31 19.70 6.32
C HIS A 84 14.70 19.89 6.99
N PRO A 85 15.10 21.11 7.42
CA PRO A 85 16.38 21.35 8.08
C PRO A 85 16.49 20.67 9.46
N GLU A 86 15.37 20.38 10.13
CA GLU A 86 15.35 19.83 11.49
C GLU A 86 15.84 18.37 11.57
N GLU A 87 15.53 17.54 10.57
CA GLU A 87 16.01 16.14 10.56
C GLU A 87 17.53 16.06 10.30
N MET A 88 18.06 17.03 9.56
CA MET A 88 19.51 17.17 9.31
C MET A 88 20.27 17.67 10.55
N GLU A 89 19.71 18.62 11.31
CA GLU A 89 20.26 19.00 12.61
C GLU A 89 20.23 17.84 13.60
N GLN A 90 19.11 17.13 13.69
CA GLN A 90 18.97 16.02 14.64
C GLN A 90 19.90 14.85 14.29
N SER A 91 20.11 14.56 13.01
CA SER A 91 21.08 13.56 12.56
C SER A 91 22.53 13.99 12.76
N ARG A 92 22.86 15.29 12.58
CA ARG A 92 24.18 15.85 12.94
C ARG A 92 24.43 15.79 14.44
N ILE A 93 23.44 16.10 15.27
CA ILE A 93 23.52 16.01 16.73
C ILE A 93 23.75 14.55 17.13
N ARG A 94 22.98 13.58 16.59
CA ARG A 94 23.24 12.14 16.84
C ARG A 94 24.62 11.70 16.39
N GLN A 95 25.13 12.19 15.24
CA GLN A 95 26.49 11.90 14.81
C GLN A 95 27.56 12.53 15.71
N GLN A 96 27.32 13.74 16.24
CA GLN A 96 28.22 14.35 17.22
C GLN A 96 28.16 13.65 18.58
N GLU A 97 26.99 13.23 19.04
CA GLU A 97 26.82 12.48 20.29
C GLU A 97 27.47 11.10 20.21
N THR A 98 27.34 10.41 19.07
CA THR A 98 28.03 9.12 18.85
C THR A 98 29.53 9.29 18.75
N LYS A 99 30.03 10.35 18.09
CA LYS A 99 31.47 10.67 18.08
C LYS A 99 31.99 11.04 19.47
N LYS A 100 31.29 11.89 20.22
CA LYS A 100 31.63 12.22 21.61
C LYS A 100 31.56 11.01 22.53
N ALA A 101 30.59 10.12 22.34
CA ALA A 101 30.48 8.87 23.10
C ALA A 101 31.61 7.87 22.76
N ALA A 102 32.10 7.88 21.52
CA ALA A 102 33.29 7.10 21.15
C ALA A 102 34.57 7.71 21.74
N GLU A 103 34.67 9.04 21.80
CA GLU A 103 35.80 9.78 22.39
C GLU A 103 35.86 9.61 23.92
N THR A 104 34.72 9.69 24.61
CA THR A 104 34.64 9.44 26.06
C THR A 104 34.94 7.99 26.43
N LYS A 105 34.56 7.02 25.58
CA LYS A 105 34.98 5.62 25.74
C LYS A 105 36.49 5.43 25.53
N LYS A 106 37.13 6.22 24.66
CA LYS A 106 38.58 6.21 24.43
C LYS A 106 39.33 6.81 25.64
N ASP A 107 38.81 7.88 26.23
CA ASP A 107 39.37 8.53 27.42
C ASP A 107 39.17 7.73 28.72
N GLU A 108 38.05 7.00 28.84
CA GLU A 108 37.82 6.10 29.98
C GLU A 108 38.79 4.91 29.96
N ASN A 109 39.07 4.37 28.76
CA ASN A 109 40.03 3.28 28.60
C ASN A 109 41.48 3.74 28.84
N ALA A 110 41.82 4.99 28.47
CA ALA A 110 43.11 5.60 28.79
C ALA A 110 43.29 5.85 30.30
N LYS A 111 42.24 6.23 31.03
CA LYS A 111 42.27 6.39 32.50
C LYS A 111 42.33 5.06 33.25
N LYS A 112 41.74 3.98 32.74
CA LYS A 112 41.90 2.63 33.29
C LYS A 112 43.31 2.05 33.06
N ALA A 113 43.96 2.39 31.95
CA ALA A 113 45.36 2.02 31.70
C ALA A 113 46.37 2.79 32.59
N ALA A 114 46.08 4.05 32.95
CA ALA A 114 46.94 4.86 33.83
C ALA A 114 46.86 4.45 35.32
N LYS A 115 45.74 3.87 35.77
CA LYS A 115 45.57 3.38 37.15
C LYS A 115 46.16 1.99 37.39
N ALA A 116 46.43 1.21 36.34
CA ALA A 116 47.07 -0.10 36.45
C ALA A 116 48.62 -0.05 36.47
N LYS A 117 49.25 1.12 36.29
CA LYS A 117 50.72 1.29 36.37
C LYS A 117 51.22 2.07 37.59
N LYS A 118 50.37 2.32 38.59
CA LYS A 118 50.75 3.08 39.81
C LYS A 118 50.53 2.32 41.12
N ASP A 119 50.40 1.00 41.08
CA ASP A 119 50.38 0.11 42.26
C ASP A 119 51.51 -0.94 42.25
N GLU A 120 52.49 -0.84 41.34
CA GLU A 120 53.68 -1.72 41.28
C GLU A 120 54.99 -0.93 41.45
N ASN A 121 55.03 0.10 42.31
CA ASN A 121 56.32 0.65 42.77
C ASN A 121 56.25 1.31 44.16
N ALA A 122 55.54 0.67 45.09
CA ALA A 122 55.48 1.09 46.50
C ALA A 122 55.81 -0.07 47.46
N LYS A 123 56.73 -0.95 47.07
CA LYS A 123 57.38 -1.92 47.96
C LYS A 123 58.87 -2.03 47.64
N LYS A 124 59.66 -1.05 48.11
CA LYS A 124 61.04 -1.22 48.58
C LYS A 124 61.53 0.09 49.20
N ALA A 125 62.36 -0.05 50.24
CA ALA A 125 63.07 0.99 50.99
C ALA A 125 62.35 1.64 52.19
N ALA A 126 61.92 0.82 53.15
CA ALA A 126 62.06 1.15 54.56
C ALA A 126 63.40 0.60 55.07
N LYS A 127 64.46 1.42 55.15
CA LYS A 127 65.55 1.30 56.13
C LYS A 127 66.60 2.41 55.99
N ALA A 128 66.98 2.96 57.16
CA ALA A 128 68.17 3.75 57.47
C ALA A 128 68.18 5.20 56.94
N LYS A 129 68.63 6.25 57.65
CA LYS A 129 69.23 6.52 58.98
C LYS A 129 69.18 8.08 59.09
N LYS A 130 68.68 8.66 60.19
CA LYS A 130 69.40 9.35 61.28
C LYS A 130 70.19 10.65 60.93
N ALA A 131 69.94 11.68 61.75
CA ALA A 131 70.66 12.96 61.97
C ALA A 131 70.52 14.00 60.84
N GLU A 132 70.38 15.31 61.09
CA GLU A 132 70.99 16.11 62.16
C GLU A 132 70.16 17.39 62.46
N ASP A 133 70.31 17.84 63.70
CA ASP A 133 69.73 19.00 64.36
C ASP A 133 70.10 20.39 63.78
N ALA A 134 69.36 21.38 64.28
CA ALA A 134 69.79 22.75 64.56
C ALA A 134 69.54 23.82 63.47
N LYS A 135 68.49 24.64 63.64
CA LYS A 135 68.58 25.92 64.38
C LYS A 135 67.32 26.81 64.27
N LYS A 136 66.82 27.20 65.46
CA LYS A 136 66.25 28.50 65.86
C LYS A 136 64.99 28.98 65.11
N ALA A 137 63.78 28.96 65.67
CA ALA A 137 63.29 29.62 66.89
C ALA A 137 63.69 31.10 67.02
N ALA A 138 62.77 32.01 66.70
CA ALA A 138 62.41 33.13 67.58
C ALA A 138 61.27 34.01 67.00
N LYS A 139 60.40 34.43 67.93
CA LYS A 139 59.54 35.64 67.93
C LYS A 139 58.14 35.48 67.30
N ALA A 140 57.15 35.01 68.05
CA ALA A 140 56.40 35.69 69.13
C ALA A 140 55.44 36.80 68.66
N LYS A 141 54.16 36.59 69.02
CA LYS A 141 53.04 37.55 69.18
C LYS A 141 52.33 38.08 67.93
N LYS A 142 51.17 37.48 67.60
CA LYS A 142 49.85 38.16 67.57
C LYS A 142 48.72 37.15 67.29
N ASP A 143 48.31 36.42 68.33
CA ASP A 143 46.97 35.86 68.40
C ASP A 143 46.14 36.86 69.20
N GLU A 144 45.07 37.39 68.60
CA GLU A 144 43.76 37.71 69.21
C GLU A 144 43.00 38.76 68.37
N ASN A 145 42.74 38.48 67.09
CA ASN A 145 41.52 38.99 66.43
C ASN A 145 41.08 38.25 65.15
N ALA A 146 41.60 37.06 64.85
CA ALA A 146 41.34 36.39 63.56
C ALA A 146 40.58 35.06 63.67
N LYS A 147 40.15 34.63 64.87
CA LYS A 147 39.50 33.31 65.07
C LYS A 147 37.96 33.33 65.20
N LYS A 148 37.29 34.49 65.17
CA LYS A 148 35.81 34.56 65.15
C LYS A 148 35.19 34.82 63.77
N ALA A 149 35.94 35.30 62.78
CA ALA A 149 35.40 35.54 61.42
C ALA A 149 35.46 34.31 60.48
N ALA A 150 36.34 33.33 60.74
CA ALA A 150 36.52 32.17 59.87
C ALA A 150 35.48 31.04 60.07
N LYS A 151 34.78 31.02 61.20
CA LYS A 151 33.77 29.99 61.51
C LYS A 151 32.36 30.36 61.00
N ALA A 152 32.09 31.63 60.72
CA ALA A 152 30.83 32.11 60.17
C ALA A 152 30.76 31.99 58.63
N LYS A 153 31.84 32.31 57.90
CA LYS A 153 31.86 32.17 56.42
C LYS A 153 31.83 30.72 55.92
N LYS A 154 32.49 29.78 56.61
CA LYS A 154 32.46 28.35 56.24
C LYS A 154 31.09 27.68 56.42
N ALA A 155 30.22 28.21 57.29
CA ALA A 155 28.89 27.65 57.53
C ALA A 155 27.83 28.12 56.52
N GLU A 156 27.97 29.34 55.97
CA GLU A 156 27.05 29.87 54.95
C GLU A 156 27.34 29.32 53.56
N ASP A 157 28.61 29.18 53.18
CA ASP A 157 29.02 28.56 51.91
C ASP A 157 28.66 27.06 51.84
N ALA A 158 28.72 26.35 52.96
CA ALA A 158 28.29 24.96 53.04
C ALA A 158 26.76 24.79 52.86
N LYS A 159 25.95 25.75 53.35
CA LYS A 159 24.49 25.74 53.16
C LYS A 159 24.09 26.11 51.73
N LYS A 160 24.79 27.03 51.05
CA LYS A 160 24.56 27.34 49.64
C LYS A 160 24.96 26.18 48.72
N ALA A 161 26.08 25.51 48.99
CA ALA A 161 26.51 24.33 48.23
C ALA A 161 25.54 23.13 48.38
N ALA A 162 25.00 22.89 49.58
CA ALA A 162 24.02 21.83 49.80
C ALA A 162 22.66 22.11 49.13
N LYS A 163 22.23 23.38 49.09
CA LYS A 163 20.99 23.79 48.40
C LYS A 163 21.15 23.70 46.88
N ALA A 164 22.33 24.02 46.34
CA ALA A 164 22.63 23.86 44.92
C ALA A 164 22.63 22.39 44.46
N LYS A 165 23.21 21.46 45.25
CA LYS A 165 23.17 20.02 44.94
C LYS A 165 21.75 19.45 44.91
N LYS A 166 20.91 19.80 45.90
CA LYS A 166 19.50 19.33 45.93
C LYS A 166 18.68 19.82 44.73
N VAL A 167 18.95 21.03 44.22
CA VAL A 167 18.27 21.56 43.02
C VAL A 167 18.75 20.84 41.75
N GLU A 168 20.03 20.49 41.67
CA GLU A 168 20.56 19.74 40.53
C GLU A 168 20.04 18.29 40.49
N ASP A 169 19.98 17.62 41.65
CA ASP A 169 19.43 16.27 41.77
C ASP A 169 17.92 16.24 41.45
N ALA A 170 17.16 17.27 41.86
CA ALA A 170 15.74 17.41 41.51
C ALA A 170 15.53 17.58 40.00
N LYS A 171 16.36 18.39 39.33
CA LYS A 171 16.31 18.57 37.86
C LYS A 171 16.68 17.28 37.12
N LYS A 172 17.65 16.50 37.61
CA LYS A 172 18.00 15.19 37.02
C LYS A 172 16.86 14.18 37.17
N ALA A 173 16.18 14.16 38.31
CA ALA A 173 15.02 13.29 38.53
C ALA A 173 13.83 13.66 37.63
N GLU A 174 13.59 14.96 37.41
CA GLU A 174 12.55 15.44 36.49
C GLU A 174 12.87 15.09 35.03
N ALA A 175 14.12 15.31 34.60
CA ALA A 175 14.57 14.93 33.26
C ALA A 175 14.47 13.42 33.00
N ALA A 176 14.77 12.59 34.01
CA ALA A 176 14.61 11.13 33.92
C ALA A 176 13.14 10.73 33.73
N LYS A 177 12.21 11.34 34.47
CA LYS A 177 10.76 11.10 34.31
C LYS A 177 10.25 11.53 32.92
N GLN A 178 10.71 12.68 32.42
CA GLN A 178 10.34 13.12 31.08
C GLN A 178 10.88 12.18 29.98
N ALA A 179 12.11 11.68 30.14
CA ALA A 179 12.69 10.70 29.21
C ALA A 179 11.93 9.36 29.23
N GLU A 180 11.46 8.90 30.39
CA GLU A 180 10.66 7.69 30.50
C GLU A 180 9.26 7.88 29.87
N ALA A 181 8.61 9.03 30.12
CA ALA A 181 7.35 9.39 29.49
C ALA A 181 7.46 9.47 27.96
N ALA A 182 8.56 10.02 27.44
CA ALA A 182 8.82 10.07 26.00
C ALA A 182 8.96 8.68 25.39
N LYS A 183 9.66 7.75 26.06
CA LYS A 183 9.78 6.35 25.62
C LYS A 183 8.44 5.62 25.62
N GLN A 184 7.60 5.85 26.64
CA GLN A 184 6.25 5.27 26.69
C GLN A 184 5.35 5.82 25.58
N ALA A 185 5.44 7.11 25.28
CA ALA A 185 4.70 7.73 24.18
C ALA A 185 5.16 7.19 22.80
N GLU A 186 6.46 6.98 22.61
CA GLU A 186 7.00 6.37 21.40
C GLU A 186 6.53 4.90 21.25
N ALA A 187 6.59 4.12 22.33
CA ALA A 187 6.09 2.74 22.33
C ALA A 187 4.58 2.67 22.03
N ALA A 188 3.78 3.60 22.57
CA ALA A 188 2.35 3.69 22.28
C ALA A 188 2.08 4.00 20.79
N ARG A 189 2.83 4.94 20.20
CA ARG A 189 2.74 5.26 18.76
C ARG A 189 3.12 4.07 17.88
N GLN A 190 4.18 3.34 18.24
CA GLN A 190 4.58 2.13 17.51
C GLN A 190 3.51 1.03 17.59
N ALA A 191 2.89 0.83 18.75
CA ALA A 191 1.80 -0.12 18.92
C ALA A 191 0.55 0.27 18.11
N GLU A 192 0.22 1.55 18.05
CA GLU A 192 -0.89 2.05 17.22
C GLU A 192 -0.60 1.88 15.73
N ALA A 193 0.61 2.22 15.29
CA ALA A 193 1.04 2.02 13.91
C ALA A 193 1.00 0.53 13.50
N ALA A 194 1.39 -0.38 14.40
CA ALA A 194 1.30 -1.82 14.17
C ALA A 194 -0.15 -2.28 14.00
N LYS A 195 -1.08 -1.80 14.84
CA LYS A 195 -2.51 -2.11 14.72
C LYS A 195 -3.11 -1.58 13.41
N GLN A 196 -2.74 -0.36 13.01
CA GLN A 196 -3.18 0.21 11.73
C GLN A 196 -2.65 -0.59 10.53
N ALA A 197 -1.39 -1.03 10.58
CA ALA A 197 -0.81 -1.87 9.54
C ALA A 197 -1.50 -3.24 9.45
N GLU A 198 -1.86 -3.84 10.59
CA GLU A 198 -2.62 -5.10 10.61
C GLU A 198 -4.04 -4.92 10.06
N ALA A 199 -4.74 -3.86 10.46
CA ALA A 199 -6.06 -3.53 9.94
C ALA A 199 -6.04 -3.28 8.43
N ALA A 200 -5.00 -2.60 7.91
CA ALA A 200 -4.81 -2.39 6.48
C ALA A 200 -4.63 -3.71 5.72
N LYS A 201 -3.82 -4.64 6.25
CA LYS A 201 -3.64 -5.98 5.67
C LYS A 201 -4.95 -6.77 5.65
N GLN A 202 -5.71 -6.74 6.74
CA GLN A 202 -7.01 -7.42 6.80
C GLN A 202 -8.01 -6.84 5.79
N ALA A 203 -8.04 -5.51 5.63
CA ALA A 203 -8.87 -4.84 4.63
C ALA A 203 -8.47 -5.21 3.19
N GLU A 204 -7.17 -5.35 2.91
CA GLU A 204 -6.69 -5.80 1.61
C GLU A 204 -7.10 -7.25 1.32
N VAL A 205 -6.93 -8.15 2.29
CA VAL A 205 -7.37 -9.55 2.17
C VAL A 205 -8.88 -9.63 1.92
N ALA A 206 -9.68 -8.83 2.65
CA ALA A 206 -11.12 -8.78 2.44
C ALA A 206 -11.50 -8.31 1.03
N ARG A 207 -10.83 -7.26 0.52
CA ARG A 207 -11.02 -6.79 -0.87
C ARG A 207 -10.65 -7.85 -1.91
N GLN A 208 -9.54 -8.56 -1.72
CA GLN A 208 -9.14 -9.64 -2.62
C GLN A 208 -10.15 -10.78 -2.62
N ALA A 209 -10.68 -11.16 -1.45
CA ALA A 209 -11.71 -12.19 -1.34
C ALA A 209 -13.02 -11.77 -2.03
N GLU A 210 -13.42 -10.50 -1.90
CA GLU A 210 -14.60 -9.97 -2.61
C GLU A 210 -14.40 -9.96 -4.12
N ALA A 211 -13.23 -9.51 -4.59
CA ALA A 211 -12.90 -9.52 -6.01
C ALA A 211 -12.89 -10.94 -6.59
N ALA A 212 -12.38 -11.94 -5.84
CA ALA A 212 -12.41 -13.34 -6.25
C ALA A 212 -13.86 -13.86 -6.39
N LYS A 213 -14.74 -13.54 -5.43
CA LYS A 213 -16.17 -13.92 -5.51
C LYS A 213 -16.87 -13.29 -6.71
N GLN A 214 -16.60 -12.02 -7.01
CA GLN A 214 -17.16 -11.35 -8.18
C GLN A 214 -16.67 -11.98 -9.49
N ALA A 215 -15.39 -12.34 -9.57
CA ALA A 215 -14.82 -13.02 -10.73
C ALA A 215 -15.45 -14.41 -10.94
N GLU A 216 -15.69 -15.16 -9.86
CA GLU A 216 -16.37 -16.46 -9.94
C GLU A 216 -17.83 -16.30 -10.40
N ALA A 217 -18.57 -15.34 -9.84
CA ALA A 217 -19.94 -15.04 -10.27
C ALA A 217 -20.01 -14.64 -11.75
N ALA A 218 -19.06 -13.84 -12.24
CA ALA A 218 -18.97 -13.47 -13.65
C ALA A 218 -18.73 -14.69 -14.56
N ARG A 219 -17.84 -15.62 -14.16
CA ARG A 219 -17.62 -16.87 -14.89
C ARG A 219 -18.85 -17.75 -14.94
N GLN A 220 -19.59 -17.87 -13.83
CA GLN A 220 -20.84 -18.64 -13.81
C GLN A 220 -21.92 -18.01 -14.71
N ALA A 221 -22.03 -16.68 -14.72
CA ALA A 221 -22.96 -15.97 -15.60
C ALA A 221 -22.60 -16.15 -17.09
N GLU A 222 -21.31 -16.14 -17.43
CA GLU A 222 -20.84 -16.40 -18.79
C GLU A 222 -21.12 -17.85 -19.22
N ALA A 223 -20.85 -18.83 -18.35
CA ALA A 223 -21.16 -20.23 -18.61
C ALA A 223 -22.67 -20.47 -18.82
N ALA A 224 -23.52 -19.80 -18.02
CA ALA A 224 -24.97 -19.87 -18.19
C ALA A 224 -25.42 -19.30 -19.55
N ARG A 225 -24.87 -18.16 -19.97
CA ARG A 225 -25.15 -17.57 -21.30
C ARG A 225 -24.71 -18.48 -22.44
N GLN A 226 -23.54 -19.13 -22.33
CA GLN A 226 -23.10 -20.09 -23.34
C GLN A 226 -24.01 -21.32 -23.41
N ALA A 227 -24.46 -21.84 -22.26
CA ALA A 227 -25.40 -22.95 -22.22
C ALA A 227 -26.76 -22.58 -22.84
N GLU A 228 -27.25 -21.36 -22.61
CA GLU A 228 -28.48 -20.87 -23.24
C GLU A 228 -28.31 -20.71 -24.76
N ALA A 229 -27.19 -20.13 -25.21
CA ALA A 229 -26.88 -20.00 -26.63
C ALA A 229 -26.78 -21.36 -27.33
N ALA A 230 -26.18 -22.36 -26.68
CA ALA A 230 -26.11 -23.72 -27.19
C ALA A 230 -27.51 -24.35 -27.36
N LYS A 231 -28.41 -24.17 -26.38
CA LYS A 231 -29.80 -24.64 -26.47
C LYS A 231 -30.56 -23.95 -27.60
N GLN A 232 -30.38 -22.64 -27.78
CA GLN A 232 -31.01 -21.92 -28.89
C GLN A 232 -30.49 -22.41 -30.25
N ALA A 233 -29.19 -22.67 -30.38
CA ALA A 233 -28.60 -23.22 -31.60
C ALA A 233 -29.13 -24.64 -31.91
N GLU A 234 -29.32 -25.47 -30.89
CA GLU A 234 -29.92 -26.80 -31.06
C GLU A 234 -31.39 -26.71 -31.48
N ALA A 235 -32.17 -25.83 -30.84
CA ALA A 235 -33.56 -25.59 -31.23
C ALA A 235 -33.67 -25.07 -32.68
N ALA A 236 -32.77 -24.19 -33.10
CA ALA A 236 -32.72 -23.70 -34.48
C ALA A 236 -32.42 -24.83 -35.48
N ARG A 237 -31.48 -25.73 -35.16
CA ARG A 237 -31.19 -26.91 -36.00
C ARG A 237 -32.39 -27.86 -36.10
N GLN A 238 -33.10 -28.08 -35.00
CA GLN A 238 -34.30 -28.92 -35.02
C GLN A 238 -35.42 -28.28 -35.85
N ALA A 239 -35.60 -26.96 -35.76
CA ALA A 239 -36.57 -26.23 -36.57
C ALA A 239 -36.22 -26.28 -38.07
N GLU A 240 -34.93 -26.15 -38.43
CA GLU A 240 -34.47 -26.27 -39.80
C GLU A 240 -34.67 -27.70 -40.35
N ALA A 241 -34.35 -28.72 -39.57
CA ALA A 241 -34.59 -30.12 -39.94
C ALA A 241 -36.08 -30.41 -40.14
N ALA A 242 -36.94 -29.87 -39.27
CA ALA A 242 -38.40 -29.99 -39.41
C ALA A 242 -38.91 -29.28 -40.67
N ALA A 243 -38.39 -28.08 -40.98
CA ALA A 243 -38.75 -27.36 -42.20
C ALA A 243 -38.33 -28.12 -43.47
N GLN A 244 -37.13 -28.72 -43.48
CA GLN A 244 -36.68 -29.56 -44.58
C GLN A 244 -37.55 -30.81 -44.76
N ALA A 245 -37.96 -31.46 -43.66
CA ALA A 245 -38.86 -32.61 -43.70
C ALA A 245 -40.25 -32.23 -44.25
N GLN A 246 -40.79 -31.08 -43.86
CA GLN A 246 -42.05 -30.57 -44.40
C GLN A 246 -41.95 -30.21 -45.88
N ALA A 247 -40.85 -29.59 -46.31
CA ALA A 247 -40.61 -29.30 -47.72
C ALA A 247 -40.52 -30.58 -48.56
N ALA A 248 -39.83 -31.61 -48.07
CA ALA A 248 -39.76 -32.92 -48.71
C ALA A 248 -41.15 -33.60 -48.81
N ALA A 249 -41.95 -33.54 -47.74
CA ALA A 249 -43.31 -34.08 -47.75
C ALA A 249 -44.23 -33.34 -48.74
N GLN A 250 -44.08 -32.02 -48.89
CA GLN A 250 -44.82 -31.26 -49.90
C GLN A 250 -44.40 -31.63 -51.33
N THR A 251 -43.11 -31.86 -51.59
CA THR A 251 -42.67 -32.31 -52.92
C THR A 251 -43.22 -33.68 -53.29
N GLU A 252 -43.31 -34.60 -52.31
CA GLU A 252 -43.91 -35.93 -52.50
C GLU A 252 -45.44 -35.83 -52.78
N GLN A 253 -46.17 -35.02 -52.01
CA GLN A 253 -47.61 -34.81 -52.24
C GLN A 253 -47.90 -34.15 -53.59
N ASN A 254 -47.12 -33.14 -53.98
CA ASN A 254 -47.34 -32.43 -55.24
C ASN A 254 -47.00 -33.33 -56.46
N GLY A 255 -46.00 -34.21 -56.33
CA GLY A 255 -45.71 -35.24 -57.33
C GLY A 255 -46.87 -36.22 -57.52
N ASN A 256 -47.43 -36.73 -56.41
CA ASN A 256 -48.54 -37.68 -56.46
C ASN A 256 -49.87 -37.07 -56.94
N SER A 257 -50.07 -35.76 -56.79
CA SER A 257 -51.26 -35.06 -57.31
C SER A 257 -51.26 -34.89 -58.84
N SER A 258 -50.10 -35.04 -59.50
CA SER A 258 -49.95 -34.84 -60.95
C SER A 258 -50.27 -36.09 -61.78
N GLY A 259 -50.71 -37.19 -61.14
CA GLY A 259 -51.00 -38.47 -61.80
C GLY A 259 -49.77 -39.31 -62.14
N TYR A 260 -48.61 -38.91 -61.61
CA TYR A 260 -47.34 -39.62 -61.70
C TYR A 260 -46.85 -40.02 -60.30
N THR A 261 -46.16 -41.15 -60.17
CA THR A 261 -45.65 -41.66 -58.88
C THR A 261 -44.17 -41.97 -59.00
N ARG A 262 -43.35 -41.66 -57.98
CA ARG A 262 -41.91 -41.93 -57.98
C ARG A 262 -41.61 -43.22 -57.21
N ASP A 263 -40.84 -44.13 -57.79
CA ASP A 263 -40.40 -45.36 -57.11
C ASP A 263 -39.17 -45.12 -56.21
N ALA A 264 -38.80 -46.13 -55.40
CA ALA A 264 -37.63 -46.06 -54.51
C ALA A 264 -36.28 -45.90 -55.25
N ASN A 265 -36.26 -46.16 -56.57
CA ASN A 265 -35.10 -45.97 -57.44
C ASN A 265 -35.08 -44.60 -58.12
N GLY A 266 -36.05 -43.73 -57.81
CA GLY A 266 -36.19 -42.38 -58.38
C GLY A 266 -36.82 -42.33 -59.77
N ARG A 267 -37.38 -43.43 -60.30
CA ARG A 267 -38.09 -43.43 -61.59
C ARG A 267 -39.54 -43.02 -61.42
N TRP A 268 -40.01 -42.20 -62.35
CA TRP A 268 -41.41 -41.79 -62.42
C TRP A 268 -42.23 -42.82 -63.20
N HIS A 269 -43.40 -43.16 -62.68
CA HIS A 269 -44.41 -44.02 -63.26
C HIS A 269 -45.69 -43.21 -63.52
N ARG A 270 -46.45 -43.63 -64.53
CA ARG A 270 -47.81 -43.14 -64.81
C ARG A 270 -48.83 -43.91 -63.95
N SER A 271 -50.06 -43.44 -63.90
CA SER A 271 -51.19 -44.14 -63.25
C SER A 271 -51.45 -45.56 -63.76
N ASN A 272 -50.99 -45.92 -64.96
CA ASN A 272 -51.09 -47.27 -65.53
C ASN A 272 -49.89 -48.20 -65.20
N GLY A 273 -48.96 -47.75 -64.35
CA GLY A 273 -47.78 -48.51 -63.91
C GLY A 273 -46.57 -48.46 -64.85
N GLN A 274 -46.71 -47.93 -66.08
CA GLN A 274 -45.58 -47.78 -67.01
C GLN A 274 -44.69 -46.59 -66.65
N PHE A 275 -43.41 -46.65 -67.05
CA PHE A 275 -42.47 -45.55 -66.86
C PHE A 275 -42.91 -44.29 -67.62
N ALA A 276 -42.77 -43.13 -66.97
CA ALA A 276 -42.94 -41.82 -67.59
C ALA A 276 -41.68 -41.46 -68.38
N SER A 277 -41.86 -40.85 -69.56
CA SER A 277 -40.74 -40.44 -70.40
C SER A 277 -40.18 -39.09 -69.97
N LYS A 278 -38.93 -38.80 -70.35
CA LYS A 278 -38.24 -37.53 -70.02
C LYS A 278 -38.98 -36.28 -70.48
N LYS A 279 -39.69 -36.35 -71.62
CA LYS A 279 -40.52 -35.26 -72.10
C LYS A 279 -41.74 -35.01 -71.20
N GLU A 280 -42.35 -36.06 -70.68
CA GLU A 280 -43.56 -35.94 -69.85
C GLU A 280 -43.23 -35.48 -68.43
N ILE A 281 -42.14 -35.96 -67.86
CA ILE A 281 -41.64 -35.51 -66.55
C ILE A 281 -41.31 -34.00 -66.60
N ALA A 282 -40.63 -33.55 -67.66
CA ALA A 282 -40.35 -32.13 -67.87
C ALA A 282 -41.62 -31.29 -68.11
N ALA A 283 -42.60 -31.82 -68.86
CA ALA A 283 -43.86 -31.13 -69.11
C ALA A 283 -44.75 -31.01 -67.85
N ALA A 284 -44.66 -31.99 -66.94
CA ALA A 284 -45.37 -31.99 -65.66
C ALA A 284 -44.67 -31.18 -64.55
N GLY A 285 -43.52 -30.55 -64.86
CA GLY A 285 -42.73 -29.80 -63.87
C GLY A 285 -42.09 -30.67 -62.79
N LEU A 286 -42.00 -31.99 -63.04
CA LEU A 286 -41.45 -32.95 -62.10
C LEU A 286 -39.92 -32.97 -62.23
N VAL A 287 -39.23 -33.06 -61.09
CA VAL A 287 -37.77 -33.13 -61.04
C VAL A 287 -37.33 -34.51 -61.53
N TRP A 288 -36.44 -34.53 -62.54
CA TRP A 288 -35.88 -35.76 -63.13
C TRP A 288 -35.01 -36.50 -62.12
#